data_AF-A0A9X0QZH5-F1
#
_entry.id   AF-A0A9X0QZH5-F1
#
_cell.length_a   1.000
_cell.length_b   1.000
_cell.length_c   1.000
_cell.angle_alpha   90.00
_cell.angle_beta   90.00
_cell.angle_gamma   90.00
#
_symmetry.space_group_name_H-M   'P 1'
#
loop_
_entity.id
_entity.type
_entity.pdbx_description
1 polymer ?
#
loop_
_entity_poly.entity_id
_entity_poly.type
_entity_poly.pdbx_seq_one_letter_code
_entity_poly.pdbx_strand_id
1 'polypeptide(L)'
;MVPIEPEYTAYNTEEEPWRLARLIRTDGRVREMLRILTAEAMDNVGSQGELIWTRHVRRLHDDRGTLQAHVTAALGGSAWLAVIALALSRAWDGEDEAEVEFLVEGEPIPWPLEAILGEP
;
A
#
# COMPACT_ATOMS: atom_id res chain seq x y z
N MET A 1 -8.74 -9.28 12.64
CA MET A 1 -8.50 -7.84 12.47
C MET A 1 -9.29 -7.40 11.25
N VAL A 2 -10.13 -6.38 11.34
CA VAL A 2 -10.86 -5.87 10.15
C VAL A 2 -9.81 -5.21 9.25
N PRO A 3 -9.73 -5.53 7.95
CA PRO A 3 -8.81 -4.86 7.05
C PRO A 3 -9.11 -3.36 7.06
N ILE A 4 -8.11 -2.55 7.39
CA ILE A 4 -8.21 -1.11 7.22
C ILE A 4 -7.93 -0.86 5.74
N GLU A 5 -8.95 -0.48 4.99
CA GLU A 5 -8.75 0.01 3.63
C GLU A 5 -8.00 1.35 3.68
N PRO A 6 -7.06 1.60 2.76
CA PRO A 6 -6.42 2.90 2.67
C PRO A 6 -7.47 3.96 2.32
N GLU A 7 -7.24 5.19 2.76
CA GLU A 7 -8.01 6.35 2.32
C GLU A 7 -7.77 6.60 0.82
N TYR A 8 -8.81 6.97 0.07
CA TYR A 8 -8.71 7.29 -1.35
C TYR A 8 -8.98 8.77 -1.58
N THR A 9 -8.04 9.46 -2.22
CA THR A 9 -8.16 10.90 -2.54
C THR A 9 -7.65 11.18 -3.94
N ALA A 10 -8.07 12.28 -4.57
CA ALA A 10 -7.57 12.67 -5.90
C ALA A 10 -7.52 14.19 -6.02
N TYR A 11 -6.70 14.71 -6.94
CA TYR A 11 -6.51 16.14 -7.17
C TYR A 11 -7.83 16.91 -7.38
N ASN A 12 -8.80 16.34 -8.09
CA ASN A 12 -10.11 16.96 -8.33
C ASN A 12 -11.24 15.91 -8.33
N THR A 13 -11.61 15.44 -7.14
CA THR A 13 -12.62 14.39 -6.99
C THR A 13 -14.02 14.78 -7.50
N GLU A 14 -14.38 16.06 -7.41
CA GLU A 14 -15.72 16.52 -7.82
C GLU A 14 -15.92 16.43 -9.34
N GLU A 15 -14.89 16.79 -10.12
CA GLU A 15 -14.95 16.75 -11.58
C GLU A 15 -14.53 15.40 -12.16
N GLU A 16 -13.72 14.62 -11.43
CA GLU A 16 -13.15 13.35 -11.91
C GLU A 16 -13.38 12.18 -10.92
N PRO A 17 -14.63 11.80 -10.63
CA PRO A 17 -14.95 10.73 -9.67
C PRO A 17 -14.40 9.36 -10.11
N TRP A 18 -14.12 9.18 -11.40
CA TRP A 18 -13.49 7.99 -11.95
C TRP A 18 -12.07 7.75 -11.40
N ARG A 19 -11.37 8.80 -10.92
CA ARG A 19 -10.06 8.66 -10.27
C ARG A 19 -10.15 7.88 -8.98
N LEU A 20 -11.15 8.15 -8.14
CA LEU A 20 -11.38 7.35 -6.92
C LEU A 20 -11.72 5.90 -7.26
N ALA A 21 -12.60 5.67 -8.24
CA ALA A 21 -12.93 4.32 -8.68
C ALA A 21 -11.70 3.57 -9.22
N ARG A 22 -10.77 4.27 -9.87
CA ARG A 22 -9.49 3.72 -10.32
C ARG A 22 -8.62 3.31 -9.12
N LEU A 23 -8.46 4.19 -8.12
CA LEU A 23 -7.69 3.88 -6.91
C LEU A 23 -8.22 2.64 -6.16
N ILE A 24 -9.54 2.51 -6.03
CA ILE A 24 -10.17 1.33 -5.41
C ILE A 24 -9.87 0.05 -6.20
N ARG A 25 -9.97 0.11 -7.54
CA ARG A 25 -9.59 -1.04 -8.38
C ARG A 25 -8.10 -1.37 -8.25
N THR A 26 -7.24 -0.37 -8.16
CA THR A 26 -5.81 -0.56 -7.96
C THR A 26 -5.52 -1.21 -6.62
N ASP A 27 -6.11 -0.75 -5.51
CA ASP A 27 -5.97 -1.40 -4.19
C ASP A 27 -6.37 -2.88 -4.25
N GLY A 28 -7.53 -3.20 -4.84
CA GLY A 28 -7.97 -4.58 -5.00
C GLY A 28 -7.00 -5.45 -5.82
N ARG A 29 -6.48 -4.92 -6.93
CA ARG A 29 -5.47 -5.60 -7.76
C ARG A 29 -4.16 -5.81 -7.01
N VAL A 30 -3.69 -4.82 -6.24
CA VAL A 30 -2.47 -4.94 -5.44
C VAL A 30 -2.61 -6.03 -4.39
N ARG A 31 -3.71 -6.04 -3.64
CA ARG A 31 -3.98 -7.08 -2.64
C ARG A 31 -3.96 -8.48 -3.25
N GLU A 32 -4.60 -8.64 -4.40
CA GLU A 32 -4.62 -9.92 -5.10
C GLU A 32 -3.23 -10.34 -5.58
N MET A 33 -2.46 -9.41 -6.17
CA MET A 33 -1.07 -9.68 -6.54
C MET A 33 -0.21 -10.08 -5.35
N LEU A 34 -0.36 -9.41 -4.21
CA LEU A 34 0.38 -9.74 -2.99
C LEU A 34 0.00 -11.11 -2.43
N ARG A 35 -1.28 -11.53 -2.56
CA ARG A 35 -1.70 -12.90 -2.24
C ARG A 35 -1.02 -13.94 -3.11
N ILE A 36 -0.83 -13.65 -4.40
CA ILE A 36 -0.17 -14.58 -5.33
C ILE A 36 1.34 -14.62 -5.10
N LEU A 37 1.97 -13.46 -4.82
CA LEU A 37 3.42 -13.31 -4.77
C LEU A 37 4.04 -13.67 -3.42
N THR A 38 3.26 -13.75 -2.35
CA THR A 38 3.79 -13.85 -0.99
C THR A 38 3.20 -15.05 -0.25
N ALA A 39 3.97 -15.59 0.70
CA ALA A 39 3.55 -16.75 1.48
C ALA A 39 2.28 -16.44 2.29
N GLU A 40 1.50 -17.49 2.58
CA GLU A 40 0.39 -17.44 3.52
C GLU A 40 0.87 -16.95 4.89
N ALA A 41 0.06 -16.13 5.55
CA ALA A 41 0.32 -15.72 6.92
C ALA A 41 0.09 -16.89 7.89
N MET A 42 0.83 -16.91 9.01
CA MET A 42 0.77 -18.00 10.01
C MET A 42 -0.65 -18.31 10.53
N ASP A 43 -1.52 -17.31 10.56
CA ASP A 43 -2.89 -17.45 11.07
C ASP A 43 -3.92 -17.80 9.97
N ASN A 44 -3.48 -18.07 8.74
CA ASN A 44 -4.34 -18.29 7.55
C ASN A 44 -5.33 -17.16 7.24
N VAL A 45 -5.10 -15.96 7.79
CA VAL A 45 -5.87 -14.75 7.50
C VAL A 45 -5.15 -13.95 6.41
N GLY A 46 -5.16 -14.49 5.18
CA GLY A 46 -4.54 -13.86 4.02
C GLY A 46 -3.03 -14.13 3.87
N SER A 47 -2.39 -13.37 2.98
CA SER A 47 -0.95 -13.47 2.72
C SER A 47 -0.15 -12.45 3.54
N GLN A 48 1.14 -12.72 3.75
CA GLN A 48 2.04 -11.77 4.43
C GLN A 48 2.05 -10.40 3.75
N GLY A 49 2.09 -10.37 2.41
CA GLY A 49 2.07 -9.13 1.65
C GLY A 49 0.78 -8.35 1.84
N GLU A 50 -0.37 -9.02 1.83
CA GLU A 50 -1.67 -8.38 2.05
C GLU A 50 -1.80 -7.78 3.46
N LEU A 51 -1.27 -8.47 4.47
CA LEU A 51 -1.23 -7.96 5.84
C LEU A 51 -0.37 -6.70 5.94
N ILE A 52 0.81 -6.72 5.32
CA ILE A 52 1.72 -5.57 5.32
C ILE A 52 1.08 -4.40 4.58
N TRP A 53 0.48 -4.64 3.42
CA TRP A 53 -0.27 -3.64 2.67
C TRP A 53 -1.33 -2.97 3.53
N THR A 54 -2.23 -3.75 4.11
CA THR A 54 -3.35 -3.28 4.93
C THR A 54 -2.88 -2.51 6.16
N ARG A 55 -1.74 -2.89 6.74
CA ARG A 55 -1.22 -2.28 7.96
C ARG A 55 -0.43 -1.00 7.70
N HIS A 56 0.23 -0.91 6.54
CA HIS A 56 1.28 0.06 6.32
C HIS A 56 1.03 1.03 5.16
N VAL A 57 0.03 0.78 4.33
CA VAL A 57 -0.46 1.73 3.32
C VAL A 57 -1.68 2.44 3.88
N ARG A 58 -1.57 3.77 4.00
CA ARG A 58 -2.57 4.61 4.68
C ARG A 58 -3.52 5.28 3.72
N ARG A 59 -2.99 5.74 2.60
CA ARG A 59 -3.73 6.48 1.59
C ARG A 59 -3.15 6.23 0.22
N LEU A 60 -4.04 6.12 -0.77
CA LEU A 60 -3.70 6.25 -2.17
C LEU A 60 -4.25 7.58 -2.69
N HIS A 61 -3.39 8.36 -3.33
CA HIS A 61 -3.73 9.63 -3.92
C HIS A 61 -3.38 9.65 -5.40
N ASP A 62 -4.31 10.11 -6.23
CA ASP A 62 -4.10 10.33 -7.66
C ASP A 62 -3.84 11.82 -7.91
N ASP A 63 -2.56 12.19 -8.02
CA ASP A 63 -2.13 13.54 -8.37
C ASP A 63 -1.91 13.64 -9.88
N ARG A 64 -2.97 14.02 -10.60
CA ARG A 64 -2.92 14.32 -12.04
C ARG A 64 -2.29 13.20 -12.91
N GLY A 65 -2.43 11.94 -12.49
CA GLY A 65 -1.87 10.78 -13.20
C GLY A 65 -0.76 10.05 -12.43
N THR A 66 -0.10 10.72 -11.49
CA THR A 66 0.89 10.12 -10.60
C THR A 66 0.19 9.48 -9.40
N LEU A 67 0.49 8.21 -9.11
CA LEU A 67 -0.03 7.51 -7.95
C LEU A 67 0.89 7.75 -6.75
N GLN A 68 0.39 8.50 -5.77
CA GLN A 68 1.04 8.70 -4.48
C GLN A 68 0.53 7.67 -3.46
N ALA A 69 1.41 6.76 -3.04
CA ALA A 69 1.16 5.81 -1.97
C ALA A 69 1.73 6.36 -0.66
N HIS A 70 0.85 6.79 0.24
CA HIS A 70 1.22 7.21 1.58
C HIS A 70 1.44 5.99 2.46
N VAL A 71 2.67 5.83 2.93
CA VAL A 71 3.09 4.66 3.68
C VAL A 71 3.68 5.02 5.03
N THR A 72 3.59 4.08 5.95
CA THR A 72 4.25 4.21 7.25
C THR A 72 5.77 4.22 7.12
N ALA A 73 6.48 4.91 8.02
CA ALA A 73 7.94 4.81 8.18
C ALA A 73 8.45 3.36 8.34
N ALA A 74 7.74 2.50 9.08
CA ALA A 74 8.10 1.07 9.18
C ALA A 74 8.16 0.38 7.81
N LEU A 75 7.21 0.65 6.92
CA LEU A 75 7.26 0.13 5.55
C LEU A 75 8.29 0.87 4.71
N GLY A 76 8.40 2.20 4.83
CA GLY A 76 9.38 3.00 4.12
C GLY A 76 10.84 2.57 4.35
N GLY A 77 11.14 2.05 5.55
CA GLY A 77 12.46 1.50 5.91
C GLY A 77 12.62 -0.01 5.70
N SER A 78 11.61 -0.69 5.16
CA SER A 78 11.56 -2.15 5.05
C SER A 78 11.88 -2.64 3.64
N ALA A 79 12.48 -3.83 3.54
CA ALA A 79 12.66 -4.53 2.25
C ALA A 79 11.32 -4.82 1.55
N TRP A 80 10.21 -4.85 2.31
CA TRP A 80 8.86 -4.98 1.77
C TRP A 80 8.42 -3.82 0.89
N LEU A 81 9.05 -2.64 1.01
CA LEU A 81 8.73 -1.50 0.16
C LEU A 81 8.92 -1.85 -1.33
N ALA A 82 9.99 -2.57 -1.67
CA ALA A 82 10.26 -2.97 -3.06
C ALA A 82 9.22 -3.98 -3.58
N VAL A 83 8.75 -4.90 -2.73
CA VAL A 83 7.71 -5.87 -3.09
C VAL A 83 6.38 -5.16 -3.33
N ILE A 84 6.03 -4.22 -2.45
CA ILE A 84 4.81 -3.41 -2.60
C ILE A 84 4.91 -2.49 -3.81
N ALA A 85 6.06 -1.86 -4.04
CA ALA A 85 6.30 -1.03 -5.22
C ALA A 85 6.10 -1.82 -6.52
N LEU A 86 6.60 -3.06 -6.58
CA LEU A 86 6.39 -3.93 -7.73
C LEU A 86 4.90 -4.25 -7.93
N ALA A 87 4.19 -4.64 -6.86
CA ALA A 87 2.77 -4.95 -6.95
C ALA A 87 1.95 -3.71 -7.37
N LEU A 88 2.25 -2.54 -6.80
CA LEU A 88 1.59 -1.28 -7.08
C LEU A 88 1.82 -0.81 -8.52
N SER A 89 3.07 -0.85 -8.99
CA SER A 89 3.45 -0.51 -10.37
C SER A 89 2.69 -1.36 -11.39
N ARG A 90 2.44 -2.64 -11.08
CA ARG A 90 1.72 -3.55 -11.98
C ARG A 90 0.20 -3.41 -11.90
N ALA A 91 -0.31 -2.99 -10.74
CA ALA A 91 -1.73 -2.77 -10.53
C ALA A 91 -2.20 -1.39 -11.00
N TRP A 92 -1.30 -0.40 -11.01
CA TRP A 92 -1.58 0.95 -11.47
C TRP A 92 -1.62 1.00 -13.00
N ASP A 93 -2.75 1.45 -13.52
CA ASP A 93 -3.11 1.45 -14.94
C ASP A 93 -3.27 2.90 -15.39
N GLY A 94 -2.18 3.67 -15.26
CA GLY A 94 -2.08 5.07 -15.67
C GLY A 94 -1.49 5.16 -17.08
N GLU A 95 -2.17 5.88 -17.98
CA GLU A 95 -1.75 6.03 -19.37
C GLU A 95 -0.31 6.56 -19.51
N ASP A 96 0.40 5.94 -20.46
CA ASP A 96 1.72 6.23 -21.05
C ASP A 96 2.95 6.43 -20.16
N GLU A 97 2.84 6.86 -18.91
CA GLU A 97 3.97 7.07 -17.99
C GLU A 97 3.52 6.81 -16.54
N ALA A 98 3.28 5.55 -16.19
CA ALA A 98 2.79 5.15 -14.87
C ALA A 98 3.82 5.47 -13.75
N GLU A 99 3.74 6.69 -13.22
CA GLU A 99 4.57 7.13 -12.12
C GLU A 99 3.93 6.76 -10.78
N VAL A 100 4.74 6.14 -9.92
CA VAL A 100 4.39 5.77 -8.56
C VAL A 100 5.36 6.46 -7.62
N GLU A 101 4.83 7.25 -6.70
CA GLU A 101 5.59 7.91 -5.65
C GLU A 101 5.21 7.34 -4.29
N PHE A 102 6.22 7.06 -3.46
CA PHE A 102 6.01 6.65 -2.07
C PHE A 102 6.25 7.82 -1.13
N LEU A 103 5.19 8.27 -0.46
CA LEU A 103 5.26 9.32 0.53
C LEU A 103 5.33 8.69 1.92
N VAL A 104 6.50 8.78 2.55
CA VAL A 104 6.71 8.22 3.88
C VAL A 104 6.20 9.19 4.94
N GLU A 105 5.11 8.82 5.61
CA GLU A 105 4.56 9.58 6.72
C GLU A 105 5.25 9.20 8.04
N GLY A 106 5.71 10.18 8.82
CA GLY A 106 6.28 9.96 10.16
C GLY A 106 5.23 9.79 11.26
N GLU A 107 5.51 9.22 12.44
CA GLU A 107 6.30 8.00 12.68
C GLU A 107 5.33 6.85 12.99
N PRO A 108 5.40 5.72 12.25
CA PRO A 108 4.72 4.50 12.67
C PRO A 108 5.78 3.44 12.87
N ILE A 109 5.99 3.15 14.13
CA ILE A 109 6.75 2.08 14.74
C ILE A 109 5.64 1.36 15.53
N PRO A 110 5.40 0.03 15.48
CA PRO A 110 6.01 -0.97 14.59
C PRO A 110 5.40 -2.41 14.49
N TRP A 111 5.84 -3.26 13.53
CA TRP A 111 5.68 -4.73 13.70
C TRP A 111 6.50 -5.69 12.80
N PRO A 112 6.82 -6.90 13.32
CA PRO A 112 6.87 -7.12 14.76
C PRO A 112 8.04 -6.28 15.27
N LEU A 113 7.81 -5.66 16.39
CA LEU A 113 8.85 -4.89 17.06
C LEU A 113 9.25 -5.57 18.33
N GLU A 114 9.57 -6.83 18.17
CA GLU A 114 10.25 -7.54 19.23
C GLU A 114 11.69 -6.98 19.38
N ALA A 115 12.19 -6.18 18.43
CA ALA A 115 13.58 -5.73 18.34
C ALA A 115 13.91 -4.32 18.91
N ILE A 116 12.96 -3.46 19.29
CA ILE A 116 13.33 -2.13 19.85
C ILE A 116 13.28 -2.09 21.39
N LEU A 117 12.60 -3.02 22.10
CA LEU A 117 12.47 -2.96 23.57
C LEU A 117 12.44 -4.34 24.28
N GLY A 118 13.62 -4.97 24.50
CA GLY A 118 13.89 -6.02 25.51
C GLY A 118 13.51 -7.47 25.13
N GLU A 119 14.30 -8.51 25.40
CA GLU A 119 15.07 -8.87 26.61
C GLU A 119 16.60 -9.00 26.40
N PRO A 120 17.43 -8.88 27.47
CA PRO A 120 18.91 -8.79 27.43
C PRO A 120 19.66 -9.98 26.80
#